data_AF-A0A0C9USW6-F1
#
_entry.id   AF-A0A0C9USW6-F1
#
_cell.length_a   1.000
_cell.length_b   1.000
_cell.length_c   1.000
_cell.angle_alpha   90.00
_cell.angle_beta   90.00
_cell.angle_gamma   90.00
#
_symmetry.space_group_name_H-M   'P 1'
#
loop_
_entity.id
_entity.type
_entity.pdbx_description
1 polymer ?
#
loop_
_entity_poly.entity_id
_entity_poly.type
_entity_poly.pdbx_seq_one_letter_code
_entity_poly.pdbx_strand_id
1 'polypeptide(L)'
;GLESIGKTRFATIFWAALSVQCCLPAICRLVAECRITVKVFPHLTHTATGASQIRFDSSLNQLVQILRPFAYAIKCFESAHLMASDMFTFWLAIMGSVEKTLEDEDNSIGSETSKAVKAIVNYHFRDIFKAGNGDIYLASFYIDP
;
A
#
# COMPACT_ATOMS: atom_id res chain seq x y z
N GLY A 1 -10.39 -14.00 1.34
CA GLY A 1 -11.70 -13.62 0.77
C GLY A 1 -11.67 -12.15 0.47
N LEU A 2 -12.82 -11.51 0.19
CA LEU A 2 -12.88 -10.04 0.14
C LEU A 2 -12.84 -9.46 1.55
N GLU A 3 -12.04 -8.40 1.73
CA GLU A 3 -11.84 -7.74 3.02
C GLU A 3 -12.56 -6.39 3.05
N SER A 4 -13.30 -6.13 4.13
CA SER A 4 -13.98 -4.85 4.33
C SER A 4 -13.02 -3.80 4.89
N ILE A 5 -13.16 -2.55 4.44
CA ILE A 5 -12.43 -1.43 5.04
C ILE A 5 -12.97 -1.20 6.45
N GLY A 6 -12.17 -1.53 7.46
CA GLY A 6 -12.51 -1.30 8.86
C GLY A 6 -12.38 0.17 9.27
N LYS A 7 -13.17 0.60 10.26
CA LYS A 7 -13.16 1.96 10.83
C LYS A 7 -11.97 2.24 11.76
N THR A 8 -11.30 1.20 12.27
CA THR A 8 -10.42 1.28 13.44
C THR A 8 -9.02 0.70 13.25
N ARG A 9 -8.65 0.25 12.05
CA ARG A 9 -7.35 -0.38 11.80
C ARG A 9 -6.59 0.35 10.71
N PHE A 10 -5.32 0.64 10.97
CA PHE A 10 -4.42 1.24 10.00
C PHE A 10 -4.24 0.29 8.79
N ALA A 11 -3.97 0.85 7.62
CA ALA A 11 -3.78 0.12 6.36
C ALA A 11 -4.97 -0.75 5.86
N THR A 12 -6.19 -0.57 6.36
CA THR A 12 -7.39 -1.30 5.87
C THR A 12 -7.66 -1.11 4.38
N ILE A 13 -7.31 0.05 3.82
CA ILE A 13 -7.38 0.32 2.38
C ILE A 13 -6.47 -0.65 1.62
N PHE A 14 -5.25 -0.90 2.11
CA PHE A 14 -4.33 -1.85 1.47
C PHE A 14 -4.91 -3.27 1.48
N TRP A 15 -5.38 -3.76 2.63
CA TRP A 15 -5.93 -5.11 2.74
C TRP A 15 -7.18 -5.30 1.88
N ALA A 16 -8.07 -4.31 1.84
CA ALA A 16 -9.23 -4.31 0.96
C ALA A 16 -8.81 -4.31 -0.52
N ALA A 17 -7.89 -3.42 -0.93
CA ALA A 17 -7.39 -3.35 -2.30
C ALA A 17 -6.71 -4.66 -2.75
N LEU A 18 -5.85 -5.23 -1.89
CA LEU A 18 -5.21 -6.52 -2.14
C LEU A 18 -6.24 -7.64 -2.29
N SER A 19 -7.26 -7.67 -1.43
CA SER A 19 -8.33 -8.67 -1.51
C SER A 19 -9.11 -8.58 -2.83
N VAL A 20 -9.38 -7.36 -3.31
CA VAL A 20 -9.99 -7.12 -4.62
C VAL A 20 -9.07 -7.59 -5.72
N GLN A 21 -7.78 -7.23 -5.69
CA GLN A 21 -6.78 -7.63 -6.68
C GLN A 21 -6.70 -9.16 -6.81
N CYS A 22 -6.64 -9.89 -5.69
CA CYS A 22 -6.60 -11.35 -5.69
C CYS A 22 -7.91 -11.99 -6.16
N CYS A 23 -9.05 -11.38 -5.85
CA CYS A 23 -10.36 -11.93 -6.20
C CYS A 23 -10.88 -11.45 -7.55
N LEU A 24 -10.18 -10.54 -8.23
CA LEU A 24 -10.66 -9.87 -9.43
C LEU A 24 -11.02 -10.84 -10.55
N PRO A 25 -10.22 -11.89 -10.88
CA PRO A 25 -10.60 -12.85 -11.91
C PRO A 25 -11.92 -13.58 -11.59
N ALA A 26 -12.12 -13.92 -10.32
CA ALA A 26 -13.34 -14.58 -9.86
C ALA A 26 -14.55 -13.64 -9.91
N ILE A 27 -14.37 -12.37 -9.52
CA ILE A 27 -15.41 -11.33 -9.63
C ILE A 27 -15.81 -11.15 -11.09
N CYS A 28 -14.85 -10.94 -11.99
CA CYS A 28 -15.12 -10.76 -13.42
C CYS A 28 -15.88 -11.96 -14.00
N ARG A 29 -15.50 -13.19 -13.64
CA ARG A 29 -16.23 -14.40 -14.06
C ARG A 29 -17.68 -14.40 -13.57
N LEU A 30 -17.92 -14.11 -12.29
CA LEU A 30 -19.27 -14.11 -11.72
C LEU A 30 -20.15 -13.00 -12.31
N VAL A 31 -19.57 -11.86 -12.65
CA VAL A 31 -20.27 -10.78 -13.36
C VAL A 31 -20.57 -11.20 -14.80
N ALA A 32 -19.61 -11.86 -15.48
CA ALA A 32 -19.80 -12.34 -16.84
C ALA A 32 -20.90 -13.42 -16.95
N GLU A 33 -21.03 -14.26 -15.93
CA GLU A 33 -22.11 -15.26 -15.78
C GLU A 33 -23.43 -14.66 -15.27
N CYS A 34 -23.50 -13.33 -15.08
CA CYS A 34 -24.66 -12.63 -14.50
C CYS A 34 -25.11 -13.16 -13.12
N ARG A 35 -24.20 -13.78 -12.36
CA ARG A 35 -24.50 -14.34 -11.03
C ARG A 35 -24.48 -13.28 -9.93
N ILE A 36 -23.75 -12.19 -10.15
CA ILE A 36 -23.67 -11.05 -9.24
C ILE A 36 -23.77 -9.74 -10.03
N THR A 37 -24.30 -8.70 -9.40
CA THR A 37 -24.34 -7.35 -9.96
C THR A 37 -23.52 -6.41 -9.10
N VAL A 38 -22.44 -5.84 -9.66
CA VAL A 38 -21.63 -4.84 -8.98
C VAL A 38 -22.15 -3.45 -9.33
N LYS A 39 -22.89 -2.83 -8.40
CA LYS A 39 -23.59 -1.55 -8.62
C LYS A 39 -22.67 -0.34 -8.88
N VAL A 40 -21.42 -0.41 -8.46
CA VAL A 40 -20.52 0.77 -8.38
C VAL A 40 -19.53 0.86 -9.55
N PHE A 41 -19.41 -0.19 -10.39
CA PHE A 41 -18.38 -0.24 -11.42
C PHE A 41 -18.89 -0.81 -12.76
N PRO A 42 -19.29 0.05 -13.72
CA PRO A 42 -19.62 -0.38 -15.08
C PRO A 42 -18.40 -0.90 -15.88
N HIS A 43 -17.18 -0.84 -15.29
CA HIS A 43 -15.93 -1.33 -15.88
C HIS A 43 -15.63 -2.80 -15.52
N LEU A 44 -16.42 -3.40 -14.63
CA LEU A 44 -16.35 -4.83 -14.29
C LEU A 44 -17.47 -5.63 -14.97
N THR A 45 -18.38 -4.95 -15.67
CA THR A 45 -19.50 -5.54 -16.41
C THR A 45 -19.13 -5.77 -17.87
N HIS A 46 -19.89 -6.63 -18.57
CA HIS A 46 -19.79 -6.96 -20.01
C HIS A 46 -19.68 -5.75 -20.98
N THR A 47 -19.87 -4.53 -20.49
CA THR A 47 -19.81 -3.26 -21.21
C THR A 47 -18.47 -2.53 -21.08
N ALA A 48 -17.53 -3.07 -20.30
CA ALA A 48 -16.23 -2.46 -20.11
C ALA A 48 -15.39 -2.55 -21.39
N THR A 49 -15.04 -1.39 -21.95
CA THR A 49 -13.98 -1.34 -22.97
C THR A 49 -12.69 -1.86 -22.36
N GLY A 50 -11.90 -2.63 -23.12
CA GLY A 50 -10.64 -3.19 -22.62
C GLY A 50 -9.72 -2.14 -21.97
N ALA A 51 -9.75 -0.90 -22.47
CA ALA A 51 -9.01 0.23 -21.90
C ALA A 51 -9.44 0.59 -20.46
N SER A 52 -10.72 0.53 -20.12
CA SER A 52 -11.22 0.87 -18.78
C SER A 52 -10.82 -0.17 -17.74
N GLN A 53 -10.86 -1.45 -18.14
CA GLN A 53 -10.44 -2.56 -17.29
C GLN A 53 -8.92 -2.52 -17.05
N ILE A 54 -8.12 -2.35 -18.11
CA ILE A 54 -6.66 -2.21 -18.01
C ILE A 54 -6.29 -1.04 -17.08
N ARG A 55 -6.99 0.10 -17.20
CA ARG A 55 -6.75 1.25 -16.34
C ARG A 55 -7.09 0.97 -14.87
N PHE A 56 -8.17 0.26 -14.60
CA PHE A 56 -8.53 -0.14 -13.23
C PHE A 56 -7.47 -1.08 -12.65
N ASP A 57 -7.06 -2.10 -13.40
CA ASP A 57 -6.05 -3.08 -12.97
C ASP A 57 -4.70 -2.41 -12.69
N SER A 58 -4.27 -1.51 -13.58
CA SER A 58 -3.07 -0.70 -13.42
C SER A 58 -3.15 0.18 -12.18
N SER A 59 -4.25 0.91 -12.00
CA SER A 59 -4.43 1.81 -10.84
C SER A 59 -4.49 1.04 -9.51
N LEU A 60 -5.14 -0.13 -9.51
CA LEU A 60 -5.22 -1.01 -8.35
C LEU A 60 -3.83 -1.57 -8.00
N ASN A 61 -3.07 -1.99 -9.01
CA ASN A 61 -1.69 -2.45 -8.81
C ASN A 61 -0.82 -1.33 -8.22
N GLN A 62 -0.85 -0.13 -8.79
CA GLN A 62 -0.11 1.03 -8.27
C GLN A 62 -0.42 1.31 -6.79
N LEU A 63 -1.70 1.32 -6.43
CA LEU A 63 -2.14 1.52 -5.06
C LEU A 63 -1.59 0.42 -4.13
N VAL A 64 -1.69 -0.85 -4.53
CA VAL A 64 -1.20 -1.98 -3.74
C VAL A 64 0.32 -1.90 -3.57
N GLN A 65 1.08 -1.60 -4.63
CA GLN A 65 2.54 -1.54 -4.56
C GLN A 65 3.03 -0.42 -3.66
N ILE A 66 2.47 0.80 -3.80
CA ILE A 66 2.84 1.95 -2.95
C ILE A 66 2.52 1.67 -1.47
N LEU A 67 1.35 1.10 -1.18
CA LEU A 67 0.89 0.92 0.21
C LEU A 67 1.48 -0.31 0.89
N ARG A 68 1.97 -1.30 0.13
CA ARG A 68 2.52 -2.56 0.66
C ARG A 68 3.55 -2.38 1.76
N PRO A 69 4.66 -1.62 1.59
CA PRO A 69 5.66 -1.50 2.64
C PRO A 69 5.09 -0.95 3.96
N PHE A 70 4.19 0.02 3.89
CA PHE A 70 3.54 0.59 5.07
C PHE A 70 2.63 -0.42 5.77
N ALA A 71 1.78 -1.12 5.00
CA ALA A 71 0.83 -2.07 5.56
C ALA A 71 1.52 -3.23 6.27
N TYR A 72 2.61 -3.73 5.69
CA TYR A 72 3.40 -4.79 6.31
C TYR A 72 4.19 -4.29 7.52
N ALA A 73 4.77 -3.08 7.47
CA ALA A 73 5.42 -2.49 8.65
C ALA A 73 4.44 -2.29 9.81
N ILE A 74 3.24 -1.76 9.53
CA ILE A 74 2.14 -1.66 10.51
C ILE A 74 1.80 -3.03 11.09
N LYS A 75 1.73 -4.06 10.23
CA LYS A 75 1.47 -5.43 10.70
C LYS A 75 2.57 -5.94 11.63
N CYS A 76 3.83 -5.64 11.33
CA CYS A 76 4.96 -5.95 12.23
C CYS A 76 4.85 -5.15 13.54
N PHE A 77 4.39 -3.89 13.49
CA PHE A 77 4.13 -3.08 14.68
C PHE A 77 3.00 -3.59 15.58
N GLU A 78 2.15 -4.48 15.08
CA GLU A 78 1.14 -5.17 15.90
C GLU A 78 1.72 -6.43 16.60
N SER A 79 2.97 -6.80 16.33
CA SER A 79 3.61 -7.95 16.97
C SER A 79 4.03 -7.66 18.42
N ALA A 80 4.08 -8.69 19.26
CA ALA A 80 4.33 -8.56 20.69
C ALA A 80 5.80 -8.24 21.05
N HIS A 81 6.73 -8.25 20.08
CA HIS A 81 8.18 -8.22 20.32
C HIS A 81 8.86 -7.08 19.55
N LEU A 82 8.40 -5.84 19.75
CA LEU A 82 8.99 -4.68 19.10
C LEU A 82 9.98 -3.98 20.03
N MET A 83 11.19 -3.78 19.53
CA MET A 83 12.19 -2.94 20.13
C MET A 83 12.18 -1.55 19.48
N ALA A 84 12.76 -0.57 20.17
CA ALA A 84 12.89 0.79 19.63
C ALA A 84 13.81 0.83 18.38
N SER A 85 14.76 -0.10 18.24
CA SER A 85 15.60 -0.25 17.05
C SER A 85 14.79 -0.65 15.81
N ASP A 86 13.80 -1.54 15.97
CA ASP A 86 12.92 -2.01 14.89
C ASP A 86 12.17 -0.86 14.21
N MET A 87 11.79 0.17 14.98
CA MET A 87 11.11 1.36 14.43
C MET A 87 11.94 2.03 13.35
N PHE A 88 13.24 2.24 13.60
CA PHE A 88 14.14 2.85 12.63
C PHE A 88 14.41 1.91 11.44
N THR A 89 14.62 0.61 11.72
CA THR A 89 14.81 -0.42 10.69
C THR A 89 13.63 -0.49 9.72
N PHE A 90 12.39 -0.51 10.23
CA PHE A 90 11.21 -0.52 9.39
C PHE A 90 11.05 0.76 8.57
N TRP A 91 11.42 1.93 9.11
CA TRP A 91 11.42 3.16 8.31
C TRP A 91 12.41 3.13 7.15
N LEU A 92 13.62 2.61 7.36
CA LEU A 92 14.60 2.41 6.29
C LEU A 92 14.07 1.44 5.23
N ALA A 93 13.49 0.31 5.66
CA ALA A 93 12.90 -0.68 4.78
C ALA A 93 11.72 -0.11 3.96
N ILE A 94 10.85 0.70 4.59
CA ILE A 94 9.76 1.40 3.92
C ILE A 94 10.32 2.36 2.86
N MET A 95 11.27 3.23 3.22
CA MET A 95 11.82 4.22 2.29
C MET A 95 12.48 3.55 1.09
N GLY A 96 13.32 2.55 1.31
CA GLY A 96 13.96 1.79 0.23
C GLY A 96 12.96 1.03 -0.63
N SER A 97 11.91 0.46 -0.03
CA SER A 97 10.86 -0.23 -0.79
C SER A 97 10.04 0.74 -1.64
N VAL A 98 9.67 1.89 -1.09
CA VAL A 98 8.94 2.93 -1.81
C VAL A 98 9.79 3.48 -2.95
N GLU A 99 11.06 3.79 -2.70
CA GLU A 99 11.97 4.27 -3.74
C GLU A 99 12.08 3.27 -4.89
N LYS A 100 12.31 1.99 -4.58
CA LYS A 100 12.34 0.92 -5.57
C LYS A 100 11.03 0.81 -6.36
N THR A 101 9.87 0.87 -5.69
CA THR A 101 8.56 0.83 -6.36
C THR A 101 8.34 2.03 -7.28
N LEU A 102 8.85 3.21 -6.91
CA LEU A 102 8.70 4.43 -7.70
C LEU A 102 9.67 4.53 -8.88
N GLU A 103 10.80 3.83 -8.82
CA GLU A 103 11.79 3.74 -9.90
C GLU A 103 11.51 2.62 -10.90
N ASP A 104 10.70 1.64 -10.49
CA ASP A 104 10.28 0.53 -11.33
C ASP A 104 9.30 0.98 -12.41
N GLU A 105 9.77 0.96 -13.66
CA GLU A 105 9.03 1.37 -14.86
C GLU A 105 7.76 0.54 -15.07
N ASP A 106 7.74 -0.72 -14.64
CA ASP A 106 6.59 -1.62 -14.80
C ASP A 106 5.37 -1.14 -14.00
N ASN A 107 5.59 -0.38 -12.92
CA ASN A 107 4.49 0.15 -12.11
C ASN A 107 3.80 1.35 -12.76
N SER A 108 4.40 1.97 -13.79
CA SER A 108 3.82 3.09 -14.55
C SER A 108 3.30 4.24 -13.67
N ILE A 109 3.94 4.48 -12.51
CA ILE A 109 3.51 5.50 -11.55
C ILE A 109 3.89 6.88 -12.11
N GLY A 110 2.89 7.76 -12.25
CA GLY A 110 3.11 9.10 -12.79
C GLY A 110 4.09 9.93 -11.95
N SER A 111 4.90 10.77 -12.61
CA SER A 111 5.93 11.59 -11.96
C SER A 111 5.39 12.45 -10.82
N GLU A 112 4.21 13.05 -10.99
CA GLU A 112 3.57 13.87 -9.96
C GLU A 112 3.15 13.05 -8.74
N THR A 113 2.59 11.85 -8.96
CA THR A 113 2.27 10.91 -7.86
C THR A 113 3.54 10.47 -7.13
N SER A 114 4.60 10.15 -7.88
CA SER A 114 5.90 9.76 -7.30
C SER A 114 6.47 10.87 -6.41
N LYS A 115 6.46 12.13 -6.89
CA LYS A 115 6.87 13.29 -6.09
C LYS A 115 6.02 13.47 -4.84
N ALA A 116 4.70 13.34 -4.95
CA ALA A 116 3.79 13.46 -3.82
C ALA A 116 4.05 12.38 -2.75
N VAL A 117 4.23 11.12 -3.18
CA VAL A 117 4.56 10.01 -2.29
C VAL A 117 5.91 10.27 -1.61
N LYS A 118 6.96 10.63 -2.35
CA LYS A 118 8.27 10.98 -1.77
C LYS A 118 8.16 12.15 -0.79
N ALA A 119 7.35 13.17 -1.08
CA ALA A 119 7.16 14.31 -0.20
C ALA A 119 6.50 13.91 1.13
N ILE A 120 5.45 13.07 1.08
CA ILE A 120 4.75 12.56 2.26
C ILE A 120 5.69 11.70 3.12
N VAL A 121 6.42 10.78 2.51
CA VAL A 121 7.36 9.89 3.21
C VAL A 121 8.46 10.70 3.91
N ASN A 122 9.07 11.65 3.20
CA ASN A 122 10.11 12.51 3.76
C ASN A 122 9.57 13.44 4.86
N TYR A 123 8.33 13.91 4.73
CA TYR A 123 7.70 14.71 5.76
C TYR A 123 7.58 13.92 7.07
N HIS A 124 7.01 12.72 7.03
CA HIS A 124 6.87 11.89 8.23
C HIS A 124 8.20 11.41 8.80
N PHE A 125 9.19 11.11 7.95
CA PHE A 125 10.53 10.80 8.41
C PHE A 125 11.13 11.95 9.21
N ARG A 126 11.03 13.19 8.72
CA ARG A 126 11.53 14.37 9.45
C ARG A 126 10.73 14.62 10.73
N ASP A 127 9.42 14.46 10.69
CA ASP A 127 8.56 14.66 11.85
C ASP A 127 8.96 13.71 13.01
N ILE A 128 9.16 12.43 12.69
CA ILE A 128 9.49 11.41 13.69
C ILE A 128 10.94 11.51 14.18
N PHE A 129 11.91 11.70 13.27
CA PHE A 129 13.33 11.55 13.61
C PHE A 129 14.13 12.85 13.70
N LYS A 130 13.64 13.97 13.15
CA LYS A 130 14.36 15.26 13.19
C LYS A 130 13.69 16.32 14.04
N ALA A 131 12.36 16.36 14.06
CA ALA A 131 11.59 17.35 14.80
C ALA A 131 11.06 16.81 16.14
N GLY A 132 10.77 15.51 16.23
CA GLY A 132 10.37 14.85 17.46
C GLY A 132 11.53 14.36 18.33
N ASN A 133 11.21 13.83 19.52
CA ASN A 133 12.15 13.12 20.40
C ASN A 133 12.47 11.70 19.86
N GLY A 134 12.76 11.58 18.56
CA GLY A 134 13.05 10.33 17.86
C GLY A 134 14.43 9.74 18.14
N ASP A 135 15.24 10.44 18.94
CA ASP A 135 16.61 10.04 19.31
C ASP A 135 16.67 8.65 19.93
N ILE A 136 15.62 8.23 20.67
CA ILE A 136 15.57 6.88 21.25
C ILE A 136 15.60 5.79 20.19
N TYR A 137 14.93 5.97 19.05
CA TYR A 137 14.88 4.97 17.99
C TYR A 137 16.23 4.87 17.27
N LEU A 138 16.85 6.02 16.99
CA LEU A 138 18.17 6.07 16.35
C LEU A 138 19.27 5.54 17.28
N ALA A 139 19.26 5.93 18.55
CA ALA A 139 20.21 5.45 19.54
C ALA A 139 20.06 3.95 19.78
N SER A 140 18.82 3.46 19.89
CA SER A 140 18.56 2.02 20.03
C SER A 140 19.03 1.24 18.81
N PHE A 141 18.80 1.76 17.60
CA PHE A 141 19.32 1.16 16.37
C PHE A 141 20.86 1.13 16.33
N TYR A 142 21.52 2.20 16.78
CA TYR A 142 22.98 2.28 16.78
C TYR A 142 23.65 1.27 17.73
N ILE A 143 22.99 0.92 18.84
CA ILE A 143 23.50 -0.04 19.82
C ILE A 143 23.00 -1.48 19.59
N ASP A 144 22.12 -1.68 18.61
CA ASP A 144 21.64 -3.00 18.19
C ASP A 144 22.70 -3.67 17.31
N PRO A 145 23.27 -4.83 17.70
CA PRO A 145 24.43 -5.44 17.04
C PRO A 145 24.23 -5.92 15.59
#